data_AF-A0A662R6R5-F1
#
_entry.id   AF-A0A662R6R5-F1
#
_cell.length_a   1.000
_cell.length_b   1.000
_cell.length_c   1.000
_cell.angle_alpha   90.00
_cell.angle_beta   90.00
_cell.angle_gamma   90.00
#
_symmetry.space_group_name_H-M   'P 1'
#
loop_
_entity.id
_entity.type
_entity.pdbx_description
1 polymer ?
#
loop_
_entity_poly.entity_id
_entity_poly.type
_entity_poly.pdbx_seq_one_letter_code
_entity_poly.pdbx_strand_id
1 'polypeptide(L)'
;MAQLFDLFANKKYKTRISELQQQIEELQRENQKLETKLDKRIEKTKTAIARKQEVEEMLNRAQQRITTLENELATQREEASKKITFSGTYLLNKKSLEDIVAELGSIRSPSRTLHSIYFNTNARISDFEFEDFIDKKCIYLFDQIKSYTGKVLFYDEDHCISLAIVPPFRIERSEWITGELLDLDPLKR
;
A
#
# COMPACT_ATOMS: atom_id res chain seq x y z
N MET A 1 97.31 -33.43 11.06
CA MET A 1 96.20 -33.68 10.11
C MET A 1 94.86 -33.97 10.82
N ALA A 2 94.81 -34.77 11.88
CA ALA A 2 93.55 -35.09 12.59
C ALA A 2 92.85 -33.90 13.28
N GLN A 3 93.60 -32.99 13.92
CA GLN A 3 93.03 -31.83 14.62
C GLN A 3 92.39 -30.78 13.68
N LEU A 4 92.78 -30.74 12.41
CA LEU A 4 92.24 -29.77 11.44
C LEU A 4 90.85 -30.23 10.93
N PHE A 5 90.67 -31.53 10.70
CA PHE A 5 89.40 -32.11 10.25
C PHE A 5 88.27 -31.98 11.29
N ASP A 6 88.60 -32.17 12.57
CA ASP A 6 87.64 -32.05 13.67
C ASP A 6 87.14 -30.60 13.85
N LEU A 7 88.05 -29.63 13.65
CA LEU A 7 87.70 -28.21 13.68
C LEU A 7 86.77 -27.81 12.52
N PHE A 8 87.01 -28.35 11.32
CA PHE A 8 86.18 -28.10 10.14
C PHE A 8 84.80 -28.76 10.25
N ALA A 9 84.72 -29.97 10.77
CA ALA A 9 83.45 -30.65 11.04
C ALA A 9 82.61 -29.86 12.05
N ASN A 10 83.22 -29.46 13.18
CA ASN A 10 82.55 -28.69 14.22
C ASN A 10 82.06 -27.30 13.73
N LYS A 11 82.85 -26.64 12.87
CA LYS A 11 82.44 -25.39 12.21
C LYS A 11 81.22 -25.60 11.30
N LYS A 12 81.18 -26.69 10.53
CA LYS A 12 80.06 -27.04 9.64
C LYS A 12 78.77 -27.34 10.41
N TYR A 13 78.87 -28.03 11.56
CA TYR A 13 77.74 -28.27 12.44
C TYR A 13 77.21 -26.98 13.08
N LYS A 14 78.09 -26.07 13.54
CA LYS A 14 77.68 -24.76 14.05
C LYS A 14 76.93 -23.93 13.01
N THR A 15 77.40 -23.89 11.77
CA THR A 15 76.70 -23.17 10.70
C THR A 15 75.32 -23.77 10.45
N ARG A 16 75.20 -25.11 10.41
CA ARG A 16 73.91 -25.78 10.19
C ARG A 16 72.94 -25.58 11.34
N ILE A 17 73.41 -25.58 12.58
CA ILE A 17 72.60 -25.27 13.76
C ILE A 17 72.08 -23.83 13.67
N SER A 18 72.93 -22.88 13.29
CA SER A 18 72.53 -21.48 13.10
C SER A 18 71.48 -21.32 12.00
N GLU A 19 71.64 -22.00 10.85
CA GLU A 19 70.65 -21.98 9.76
C GLU A 19 69.30 -22.57 10.20
N LEU A 20 69.32 -23.70 10.91
CA LEU A 20 68.10 -24.35 11.40
C LEU A 20 67.41 -23.49 12.47
N GLN A 21 68.15 -22.85 13.36
CA GLN A 21 67.60 -21.91 14.34
C GLN A 21 66.93 -20.72 13.65
N GLN A 22 67.58 -20.17 12.62
CA GLN A 22 67.04 -19.05 11.86
C GLN A 22 65.76 -19.46 11.10
N GLN A 23 65.71 -20.67 10.54
CA GLN A 23 64.50 -21.22 9.91
C GLN A 23 63.38 -21.47 10.93
N ILE A 24 63.70 -21.97 12.12
CA ILE A 24 62.72 -22.17 13.19
C ILE A 24 62.13 -20.83 13.61
N GLU A 25 62.95 -19.79 13.80
CA GLU A 25 62.47 -18.44 14.13
C GLU A 25 61.63 -17.82 13.02
N GLU A 26 61.99 -18.02 11.75
CA GLU A 26 61.20 -17.57 10.60
C GLU A 26 59.83 -18.27 10.57
N LEU A 27 59.81 -19.60 10.69
CA LEU A 27 58.58 -20.39 10.71
C LEU A 27 57.69 -20.07 11.91
N GLN A 28 58.27 -19.80 13.08
CA GLN A 28 57.53 -19.35 14.26
C GLN A 28 56.89 -17.98 14.03
N ARG A 29 57.63 -17.02 13.44
CA ARG A 29 57.09 -15.71 13.05
C ARG A 29 55.98 -15.83 12.01
N GLU A 30 56.11 -16.73 11.04
CA GLU A 30 55.08 -16.98 10.04
C GLU A 30 53.82 -17.62 10.65
N ASN A 31 53.97 -18.63 11.51
CA ASN A 31 52.84 -19.24 12.21
C ASN A 31 52.09 -18.21 13.05
N GLN A 32 52.79 -17.37 13.81
CA GLN A 32 52.16 -16.34 14.63
C GLN A 32 51.41 -15.29 13.76
N LYS A 33 51.96 -14.95 12.59
CA LYS A 33 51.28 -14.08 11.61
C LYS A 33 50.04 -14.75 11.00
N LEU A 34 50.07 -16.07 10.79
CA LEU A 34 48.94 -16.82 10.24
C LEU A 34 47.83 -16.97 11.27
N GLU A 35 48.16 -17.28 12.53
CA GLU A 35 47.21 -17.36 13.64
C GLU A 35 46.48 -16.02 13.83
N THR A 36 47.22 -14.92 13.93
CA THR A 36 46.61 -13.59 14.07
C THR A 36 45.71 -13.19 12.88
N LYS A 37 46.04 -13.64 11.66
CA LYS A 37 45.17 -13.46 10.49
C LYS A 37 43.92 -14.34 10.56
N LEU A 38 44.06 -15.57 11.04
CA LEU A 38 42.95 -16.51 11.24
C LEU A 38 41.96 -15.95 12.26
N ASP A 39 42.45 -15.50 13.42
CA ASP A 39 41.62 -14.92 14.48
C ASP A 39 40.84 -13.69 14.01
N LYS A 40 41.51 -12.79 13.28
CA LYS A 40 40.86 -11.63 12.66
C LYS A 40 39.79 -12.03 11.65
N ARG A 41 39.98 -13.11 10.90
CA ARG A 41 38.96 -13.62 9.97
C ARG A 41 37.80 -14.25 10.74
N ILE A 42 38.08 -15.05 11.76
CA ILE A 42 37.05 -15.67 12.60
C ILE A 42 36.15 -14.59 13.22
N GLU A 43 36.72 -13.53 13.79
CA GLU A 43 35.90 -12.46 14.38
C GLU A 43 35.09 -11.67 13.34
N LYS A 44 35.65 -11.42 12.16
CA LYS A 44 34.87 -10.85 11.04
C LYS A 44 33.72 -11.75 10.61
N THR A 45 33.94 -13.06 10.57
CA THR A 45 32.90 -14.02 10.21
C THR A 45 31.81 -14.08 11.28
N LYS A 46 32.17 -14.12 12.57
CA LYS A 46 31.21 -14.09 13.69
C LYS A 46 30.35 -12.85 13.66
N THR A 47 30.97 -11.68 13.52
CA THR A 47 30.24 -10.39 13.44
C THR A 47 29.33 -10.31 12.22
N ALA A 48 29.77 -10.81 11.06
CA ALA A 48 28.93 -10.88 9.86
C ALA A 48 27.73 -11.82 10.04
N ILE A 49 27.92 -12.97 10.69
CA ILE A 49 26.83 -13.92 11.00
C ILE A 49 25.83 -13.29 11.98
N ALA A 50 26.30 -12.66 13.05
CA ALA A 50 25.43 -12.00 14.03
C ALA A 50 24.59 -10.90 13.36
N ARG A 51 25.23 -10.07 12.52
CA ARG A 51 24.52 -9.02 11.77
C ARG A 51 23.53 -9.60 10.77
N LYS A 52 23.85 -10.72 10.12
CA LYS A 52 22.92 -11.41 9.23
C LYS A 52 21.69 -11.91 9.99
N GLN A 53 21.88 -12.53 11.16
CA GLN A 53 20.78 -13.01 12.00
C GLN A 53 19.88 -11.86 12.47
N GLU A 54 20.47 -10.75 12.91
CA GLU A 54 19.72 -9.57 13.34
C GLU A 54 18.85 -8.99 12.19
N VAL A 55 19.42 -8.89 10.98
CA VAL A 55 18.67 -8.43 9.80
C VAL A 55 17.56 -9.41 9.41
N GLU A 56 17.82 -10.73 9.46
CA GLU A 56 16.80 -11.75 9.19
C GLU A 56 15.65 -11.70 10.20
N GLU A 57 15.94 -11.49 11.49
CA GLU A 57 14.90 -11.29 12.51
C GLU A 57 14.07 -10.02 12.25
N MET A 58 14.72 -8.91 11.92
CA MET A 58 14.02 -7.67 11.59
C MET A 58 13.13 -7.84 10.36
N LEU A 59 13.62 -8.51 9.32
CA LEU A 59 12.87 -8.80 8.10
C LEU A 59 11.65 -9.66 8.41
N ASN A 60 11.81 -10.73 9.19
CA ASN A 60 10.71 -11.60 9.58
C ASN A 60 9.64 -10.85 10.38
N ARG A 61 10.04 -9.99 11.33
CA ARG A 61 9.10 -9.15 12.09
C ARG A 61 8.36 -8.16 11.20
N ALA A 62 9.03 -7.55 10.23
CA ALA A 62 8.42 -6.65 9.28
C ALA A 62 7.41 -7.40 8.37
N GLN A 63 7.79 -8.56 7.87
CA GLN A 63 6.92 -9.39 7.03
C GLN A 63 5.65 -9.82 7.79
N GLN A 64 5.80 -10.26 9.05
CA GLN A 64 4.67 -10.58 9.91
C GLN A 64 3.72 -9.39 10.07
N ARG A 65 4.25 -8.19 10.36
CA ARG A 65 3.43 -6.97 10.47
C ARG A 65 2.69 -6.65 9.19
N ILE A 66 3.35 -6.76 8.04
CA ILE A 66 2.70 -6.54 6.74
C ILE A 66 1.54 -7.52 6.57
N THR A 67 1.77 -8.82 6.80
CA THR A 67 0.70 -9.82 6.65
C THR A 67 -0.47 -9.60 7.62
N THR A 68 -0.19 -9.15 8.85
CA THR A 68 -1.25 -8.80 9.82
C THR A 68 -2.07 -7.60 9.33
N LEU A 69 -1.40 -6.53 8.89
CA LEU A 69 -2.07 -5.33 8.39
C LEU A 69 -2.88 -5.61 7.12
N GLU A 70 -2.37 -6.44 6.21
CA GLU A 70 -3.08 -6.87 5.01
C GLU A 70 -4.37 -7.63 5.37
N ASN A 71 -4.31 -8.52 6.35
CA ASN A 71 -5.49 -9.24 6.85
C ASN A 71 -6.50 -8.32 7.54
N GLU A 72 -6.02 -7.37 8.35
CA GLU A 72 -6.87 -6.35 8.98
C GLU A 72 -7.55 -5.47 7.93
N LEU A 73 -6.85 -5.05 6.88
CA LEU A 73 -7.44 -4.30 5.78
C LEU A 73 -8.45 -5.14 4.97
N ALA A 74 -8.16 -6.42 4.74
CA ALA A 74 -9.09 -7.31 4.04
C ALA A 74 -10.38 -7.50 4.84
N THR A 75 -10.28 -7.74 6.15
CA THR A 75 -11.45 -7.85 7.05
C THR A 75 -12.24 -6.54 7.11
N GLN A 76 -11.58 -5.39 7.25
CA GLN A 76 -12.26 -4.09 7.21
C GLN A 76 -12.97 -3.82 5.88
N ARG A 77 -12.37 -4.20 4.75
CA ARG A 77 -13.01 -4.09 3.42
C ARG A 77 -14.23 -5.00 3.29
N GLU A 78 -14.13 -6.24 3.79
CA GLU A 78 -15.27 -7.15 3.84
C GLU A 78 -16.39 -6.64 4.75
N GLU A 79 -16.05 -6.10 5.92
CA GLU A 79 -17.04 -5.50 6.84
C GLU A 79 -17.68 -4.25 6.24
N ALA A 80 -16.90 -3.38 5.61
CA ALA A 80 -17.40 -2.19 4.91
C ALA A 80 -18.34 -2.58 3.77
N SER A 81 -17.98 -3.57 2.95
CA SER A 81 -18.85 -4.06 1.87
C SER A 81 -20.15 -4.69 2.38
N LYS A 82 -20.11 -5.44 3.50
CA LYS A 82 -21.30 -5.99 4.17
C LYS A 82 -22.19 -4.90 4.79
N LYS A 83 -21.66 -3.70 5.04
CA LYS A 83 -22.38 -2.55 5.65
C LYS A 83 -22.88 -1.52 4.63
N ILE A 84 -22.70 -1.76 3.33
CA ILE A 84 -23.34 -0.98 2.26
C ILE A 84 -24.82 -1.38 2.19
N THR A 85 -25.64 -0.88 3.10
CA THR A 85 -27.09 -1.02 3.03
C THR A 85 -27.68 0.19 2.33
N PHE A 86 -27.98 0.06 1.04
CA PHE A 86 -28.90 0.98 0.36
C PHE A 86 -30.28 0.79 1.00
N SER A 87 -30.83 1.85 1.58
CA SER A 87 -32.20 1.81 2.10
C SER A 87 -33.15 1.86 0.91
N GLY A 88 -33.82 0.74 0.61
CA GLY A 88 -34.86 0.65 -0.41
C GLY A 88 -34.33 0.70 -1.85
N THR A 89 -33.89 -0.44 -2.38
CA THR A 89 -33.64 -0.58 -3.82
C THR A 89 -34.93 -0.93 -4.53
N TYR A 90 -35.40 -0.06 -5.43
CA TYR A 90 -36.64 -0.27 -6.19
C TYR A 90 -36.35 -0.31 -7.68
N LEU A 91 -36.95 -1.27 -8.37
CA LEU A 91 -36.89 -1.32 -9.83
C LEU A 91 -37.86 -0.27 -10.40
N LEU A 92 -37.32 0.72 -11.09
CA LEU A 92 -38.11 1.78 -11.71
C LEU A 92 -38.57 1.34 -13.10
N ASN A 93 -39.89 1.28 -13.29
CA ASN A 93 -40.46 1.28 -14.64
C ASN A 93 -40.67 2.73 -15.11
N LYS A 94 -40.98 2.94 -16.40
CA LYS A 94 -41.12 4.29 -16.98
C LYS A 94 -42.13 5.16 -16.22
N LYS A 95 -43.29 4.61 -15.88
CA LYS A 95 -44.34 5.33 -15.17
C LYS A 95 -43.90 5.72 -13.76
N SER A 96 -43.26 4.81 -13.03
CA SER A 96 -42.72 5.08 -11.70
C SER A 96 -41.62 6.14 -11.73
N LEU A 97 -40.82 6.20 -12.80
CA LEU A 97 -39.85 7.28 -12.97
C LEU A 97 -40.54 8.63 -13.21
N GLU A 98 -41.57 8.68 -14.06
CA GLU A 98 -42.38 9.89 -14.29
C GLU A 98 -43.05 10.38 -12.99
N ASP A 99 -43.62 9.46 -12.22
CA ASP A 99 -44.24 9.76 -10.92
C ASP A 99 -43.21 10.33 -9.93
N ILE A 100 -42.02 9.72 -9.81
CA ILE A 100 -40.93 10.20 -8.96
C ILE A 100 -40.43 11.56 -9.42
N VAL A 101 -40.27 11.78 -10.73
CA VAL A 101 -39.85 13.08 -11.27
C VAL A 101 -40.89 14.16 -10.95
N ALA A 102 -42.19 13.84 -10.99
CA ALA A 102 -43.24 14.76 -10.59
C ALA A 102 -43.19 15.07 -9.07
N GLU A 103 -42.98 14.06 -8.22
CA GLU A 103 -42.82 14.24 -6.78
C GLU A 103 -41.57 15.06 -6.44
N LEU A 104 -40.42 14.74 -7.01
CA LEU A 104 -39.17 15.49 -6.85
C LEU A 104 -39.30 16.94 -7.34
N GLY A 105 -40.09 17.18 -8.38
CA GLY A 105 -40.35 18.52 -8.90
C GLY A 105 -41.14 19.41 -7.93
N SER A 106 -41.82 18.83 -6.95
CA SER A 106 -42.53 19.58 -5.90
C SER A 106 -41.62 19.98 -4.72
N ILE A 107 -40.41 19.43 -4.66
CA ILE A 107 -39.47 19.66 -3.58
C ILE A 107 -38.77 21.00 -3.81
N ARG A 108 -38.77 21.83 -2.78
CA ARG A 108 -38.12 23.14 -2.78
C ARG A 108 -37.37 23.35 -1.47
N SER A 109 -36.10 23.72 -1.56
CA SER A 109 -35.31 24.15 -0.40
C SER A 109 -35.24 25.68 -0.38
N PRO A 110 -35.81 26.35 0.65
CA PRO A 110 -35.66 27.80 0.83
C PRO A 110 -34.18 28.23 0.94
N SER A 111 -33.32 27.31 1.40
CA SER A 111 -31.90 27.52 1.65
C SER A 111 -31.02 27.34 0.40
N ARG A 112 -31.59 26.90 -0.73
CA ARG A 112 -30.85 26.61 -1.99
C ARG A 112 -29.76 25.55 -1.85
N THR A 113 -30.01 24.56 -1.00
CA THR A 113 -29.09 23.46 -0.64
C THR A 113 -29.32 22.18 -1.46
N LEU A 114 -30.14 22.25 -2.52
CA LEU A 114 -30.45 21.07 -3.34
C LEU A 114 -29.42 20.92 -4.45
N HIS A 115 -28.78 19.75 -4.48
CA HIS A 115 -27.82 19.36 -5.50
C HIS A 115 -28.42 18.30 -6.42
N SER A 116 -28.34 18.56 -7.72
CA SER A 116 -28.62 17.61 -8.80
C SER A 116 -27.32 17.27 -9.51
N ILE A 117 -26.89 16.01 -9.40
CA ILE A 117 -25.60 15.55 -9.89
C ILE A 117 -25.84 14.44 -10.91
N TYR A 118 -25.37 14.67 -12.13
CA TYR A 118 -25.52 13.77 -13.26
C TYR A 118 -24.18 13.18 -13.66
N PHE A 119 -24.13 11.85 -13.77
CA PHE A 119 -22.97 11.11 -14.26
C PHE A 119 -23.33 10.37 -15.53
N ASN A 120 -22.66 10.70 -16.63
CA ASN A 120 -22.65 9.84 -17.81
C ASN A 120 -21.86 8.54 -17.54
N THR A 121 -21.83 7.63 -18.51
CA THR A 121 -21.19 6.31 -18.36
C THR A 121 -19.68 6.36 -18.16
N ASN A 122 -19.04 7.48 -18.46
CA ASN A 122 -17.58 7.64 -18.44
C ASN A 122 -17.11 8.51 -17.27
N ALA A 123 -18.02 9.19 -16.57
CA ALA A 123 -17.68 10.08 -15.49
C ALA A 123 -17.21 9.33 -14.25
N ARG A 124 -16.21 9.92 -13.60
CA ARG A 124 -15.64 9.47 -12.34
C ARG A 124 -15.96 10.47 -11.26
N ILE A 125 -15.99 10.01 -10.02
CA ILE A 125 -16.20 10.88 -8.86
C ILE A 125 -15.12 11.94 -8.76
N SER A 126 -13.89 11.61 -9.21
CA SER A 126 -12.78 12.56 -9.30
C SER A 126 -13.01 13.73 -10.25
N ASP A 127 -13.99 13.65 -11.14
CA ASP A 127 -14.29 14.72 -12.11
C ASP A 127 -15.06 15.87 -11.46
N PHE A 128 -15.56 15.67 -10.24
CA PHE A 128 -16.32 16.65 -9.47
C PHE A 128 -15.67 16.87 -8.10
N GLU A 129 -15.56 18.14 -7.71
CA GLU A 129 -15.10 18.54 -6.37
C GLU A 129 -16.31 18.76 -5.47
N PHE A 130 -16.83 17.68 -4.87
CA PHE A 130 -18.04 17.72 -4.03
C PHE A 130 -17.91 18.54 -2.73
N GLU A 131 -16.71 19.08 -2.45
CA GLU A 131 -16.31 19.74 -1.19
C GLU A 131 -16.88 19.03 0.06
N ASP A 132 -17.16 19.75 1.15
CA ASP A 132 -17.80 19.22 2.35
C ASP A 132 -19.34 19.29 2.28
N PHE A 133 -19.93 19.56 1.09
CA PHE A 133 -21.38 19.66 0.91
C PHE A 133 -22.09 18.31 0.94
N ILE A 134 -21.43 17.24 0.48
CA ILE A 134 -22.02 15.90 0.40
C ILE A 134 -21.27 14.96 1.35
N ASP A 135 -22.02 14.22 2.16
CA ASP A 135 -21.46 13.19 3.04
C ASP A 135 -20.59 12.19 2.24
N LYS A 136 -19.33 12.03 2.68
CA LYS A 136 -18.36 11.07 2.13
C LYS A 136 -18.93 9.66 2.04
N LYS A 137 -19.78 9.27 2.98
CA LYS A 137 -20.47 7.98 2.95
C LYS A 137 -21.46 7.91 1.78
N CYS A 138 -22.22 8.96 1.52
CA CYS A 138 -23.15 9.03 0.39
C CYS A 138 -22.41 8.95 -0.95
N ILE A 139 -21.33 9.72 -1.10
CA ILE A 139 -20.46 9.68 -2.29
C ILE A 139 -19.90 8.26 -2.50
N TYR A 140 -19.39 7.63 -1.44
CA TYR A 140 -18.87 6.27 -1.52
C TYR A 140 -19.93 5.26 -1.97
N LEU A 141 -21.14 5.33 -1.40
CA LEU A 141 -22.26 4.45 -1.80
C LEU A 141 -22.66 4.70 -3.25
N PHE A 142 -22.74 5.96 -3.67
CA PHE A 142 -23.06 6.34 -5.05
C PHE A 142 -22.01 5.81 -6.04
N ASP A 143 -20.72 5.79 -5.67
CA ASP A 143 -19.65 5.25 -6.52
C ASP A 143 -19.86 3.78 -6.85
N GLN A 144 -20.26 3.00 -5.84
CA GLN A 144 -20.44 1.55 -5.97
C GLN A 144 -21.59 1.15 -6.90
N ILE A 145 -22.49 2.10 -7.23
CA ILE A 145 -23.57 1.87 -8.20
C ILE A 145 -22.96 1.73 -9.60
N LYS A 146 -22.98 0.49 -10.11
CA LYS A 146 -22.61 0.17 -11.49
C LYS A 146 -23.79 0.49 -12.41
N SER A 147 -23.56 1.35 -13.40
CA SER A 147 -24.56 1.70 -14.41
C SER A 147 -23.96 1.76 -15.81
N TYR A 148 -24.71 1.25 -16.78
CA TYR A 148 -24.39 1.31 -18.22
C TYR A 148 -25.14 2.44 -18.95
N THR A 149 -26.02 3.15 -18.25
CA THR A 149 -26.81 4.28 -18.74
C THR A 149 -26.43 5.59 -18.08
N GLY A 150 -25.59 5.56 -17.03
CA GLY A 150 -25.31 6.69 -16.18
C GLY A 150 -26.11 6.64 -14.88
N LYS A 151 -25.82 7.54 -13.95
CA LYS A 151 -26.45 7.60 -12.63
C LYS A 151 -26.65 9.04 -12.21
N VAL A 152 -27.69 9.29 -11.41
CA VAL A 152 -28.06 10.61 -10.90
C VAL A 152 -28.09 10.55 -9.38
N LEU A 153 -27.58 11.59 -8.73
CA LEU A 153 -27.68 11.79 -7.29
C LEU A 153 -28.42 13.11 -7.03
N PHE A 154 -29.51 13.02 -6.28
CA PHE A 154 -30.18 14.16 -5.67
C PHE A 154 -29.85 14.19 -4.19
N TYR A 155 -29.29 15.30 -3.74
CA TYR A 155 -28.81 15.45 -2.37
C TYR A 155 -29.19 16.82 -1.81
N ASP A 156 -29.48 16.85 -0.51
CA ASP A 156 -29.73 18.07 0.25
C ASP A 156 -28.74 18.18 1.41
N GLU A 157 -28.14 19.35 1.60
CA GLU A 157 -27.19 19.60 2.69
C GLU A 157 -27.84 19.41 4.08
N ASP A 158 -29.13 19.72 4.20
CA ASP A 158 -29.92 19.47 5.43
C ASP A 158 -30.28 17.98 5.63
N HIS A 159 -29.75 17.09 4.78
CA HIS A 159 -29.90 15.63 4.80
C HIS A 159 -31.34 15.14 4.70
N CYS A 160 -32.28 15.97 4.24
CA CYS A 160 -33.66 15.57 4.05
C CYS A 160 -33.83 14.64 2.85
N ILE A 161 -32.94 14.75 1.84
CA ILE A 161 -32.99 13.97 0.61
C ILE A 161 -31.60 13.43 0.27
N SER A 162 -31.54 12.13 -0.01
CA SER A 162 -30.37 11.45 -0.53
C SER A 162 -30.84 10.31 -1.43
N LEU A 163 -31.09 10.61 -2.71
CA LEU A 163 -31.69 9.69 -3.67
C LEU A 163 -30.75 9.47 -4.85
N ALA A 164 -30.39 8.22 -5.11
CA ALA A 164 -29.66 7.82 -6.29
C ALA A 164 -30.59 7.12 -7.30
N ILE A 165 -30.57 7.56 -8.56
CA ILE A 165 -31.40 7.01 -9.64
C ILE A 165 -30.51 6.51 -10.77
N VAL A 166 -30.81 5.31 -11.27
CA VAL A 166 -30.23 4.80 -12.52
C VAL A 166 -31.33 4.86 -13.59
N PRO A 167 -31.29 5.83 -14.52
CA PRO A 167 -32.34 5.96 -15.52
C PRO A 167 -32.29 4.81 -16.55
N PRO A 168 -33.43 4.45 -17.17
CA PRO A 168 -33.51 3.43 -18.22
C PRO A 168 -32.93 3.92 -19.56
N PHE A 169 -32.48 5.16 -19.65
CA PHE A 169 -31.88 5.78 -20.85
C PHE A 169 -30.52 6.39 -20.51
N ARG A 170 -29.70 6.61 -21.54
CA ARG A 170 -28.34 7.13 -21.37
C ARG A 170 -28.33 8.62 -21.01
N ILE A 171 -27.59 8.95 -19.96
CA ILE A 171 -27.20 10.33 -19.62
C ILE A 171 -26.06 10.74 -20.54
N GLU A 172 -26.27 11.84 -21.27
CA GLU A 172 -25.30 12.32 -22.27
C GLU A 172 -24.19 13.16 -21.65
N ARG A 173 -24.51 13.95 -20.63
CA ARG A 173 -23.60 14.92 -20.02
C ARG A 173 -23.50 14.69 -18.53
N SER A 174 -22.29 14.85 -18.02
CA SER A 174 -22.05 14.87 -16.59
C SER A 174 -22.04 16.32 -16.14
N GLU A 175 -22.87 16.63 -15.15
CA GLU A 175 -23.09 18.00 -14.71
C GLU A 175 -23.48 18.01 -13.25
N TRP A 176 -23.14 19.10 -12.55
CA TRP A 176 -23.55 19.33 -11.18
C TRP A 176 -24.19 20.71 -11.10
N ILE A 177 -25.46 20.70 -10.68
CA ILE A 177 -26.29 21.89 -10.56
C ILE A 177 -26.72 22.00 -9.10
N THR A 178 -26.60 23.19 -8.54
CA THR A 178 -27.08 23.51 -7.18
C THR A 178 -28.12 24.60 -7.27
N GLY A 179 -29.23 24.46 -6.55
CA GLY A 179 -30.33 25.40 -6.64
C GLY A 179 -31.41 25.26 -5.58
N GLU A 180 -32.48 26.03 -5.78
CA GLU A 180 -33.66 26.03 -4.91
C GLU A 180 -34.62 24.86 -5.21
N LEU A 181 -34.54 24.35 -6.44
CA LEU A 181 -35.31 23.25 -6.99
C LEU A 181 -34.32 22.24 -7.55
N LEU A 182 -34.68 20.96 -7.54
CA LEU A 182 -33.91 19.94 -8.24
C LEU A 182 -34.01 20.19 -9.75
N ASP A 183 -32.86 20.26 -10.42
CA ASP A 183 -32.86 20.14 -11.88
C ASP A 183 -33.27 18.71 -12.24
N LEU A 184 -34.35 18.59 -13.02
CA LEU A 184 -34.96 17.32 -13.44
C LEU A 184 -35.08 17.22 -14.95
N ASP A 185 -34.69 18.26 -15.69
CA ASP A 185 -34.85 18.30 -17.14
C ASP A 185 -34.11 17.17 -17.86
N PRO A 186 -32.91 16.73 -17.42
CA PRO A 186 -32.25 15.56 -17.99
C PRO A 186 -33.03 14.24 -17.82
N LEU A 187 -33.99 14.18 -16.87
CA LEU A 187 -34.77 12.98 -16.57
C LEU A 187 -36.16 12.93 -17.26
N LYS A 188 -36.67 14.03 -17.82
CA LYS A 188 -38.01 14.11 -18.43
C LYS A 188 -38.09 13.59 -19.88
N ARG A 189 -37.28 12.57 -20.23
CA ARG A 189 -37.18 12.03 -21.60
C ARG A 189 -38.23 10.97 -21.94
#